data_AF-A0A1X0P412-F1
#
_entry.id   AF-A0A1X0P412-F1
#
_cell.length_a   1.000
_cell.length_b   1.000
_cell.length_c   1.000
_cell.angle_alpha   90.00
_cell.angle_beta   90.00
_cell.angle_gamma   90.00
#
_symmetry.space_group_name_H-M   'P 1'
#
loop_
_entity.id
_entity.type
_entity.pdbx_description
1 polymer ?
#
loop_
_entity_poly.entity_id
_entity_poly.type
_entity_poly.pdbx_seq_one_letter_code
_entity_poly.pdbx_strand_id
1 'polypeptide(L)'
;MLSTTRPSYSSVEWRTCTQAFKDFVCHNGPTAFTFEMRPSHAPHLTYTVEGMLTLEHDALKIRTGEDHCLDWENLRTSIIRFHMPRNQDFLQAFEAARAQFSAEWALLEETESL
;
A
#
# COMPACT_ATOMS: atom_id res chain seq x y z
N MET A 1 -10.82 -0.06 27.00
CA MET A 1 -10.58 -0.83 25.76
C MET A 1 -9.71 0.04 24.87
N LEU A 2 -8.43 -0.30 24.71
CA LEU A 2 -7.56 0.39 23.76
C LEU A 2 -7.98 -0.10 22.37
N SER A 3 -8.72 0.72 21.62
CA SER A 3 -8.90 0.49 20.18
C SER A 3 -7.52 0.56 19.55
N THR A 4 -6.93 -0.60 19.28
CA THR A 4 -5.74 -0.75 18.44
C THR A 4 -6.14 -0.59 16.96
N THR A 5 -6.85 0.48 16.64
CA THR A 5 -6.98 0.96 15.27
C THR A 5 -5.62 1.50 14.89
N ARG A 6 -4.80 0.69 14.21
CA ARG A 6 -3.62 1.22 13.51
C ARG A 6 -4.08 2.41 12.67
N PRO A 7 -3.47 3.60 12.80
CA PRO A 7 -3.83 4.74 11.97
C PRO A 7 -3.61 4.38 10.50
N SER A 8 -4.39 5.00 9.61
CA SER A 8 -4.15 4.91 8.18
C SER A 8 -2.71 5.33 7.87
N TYR A 9 -2.13 4.77 6.81
CA TYR A 9 -0.78 5.11 6.37
C TYR A 9 -0.60 6.63 6.25
N SER A 10 0.50 7.14 6.81
CA SER A 10 0.93 8.52 6.64
C SER A 10 1.15 8.84 5.15
N SER A 11 1.22 10.12 4.81
CA SER A 11 1.36 10.52 3.41
C SER A 11 2.68 10.05 2.80
N VAL A 12 3.74 9.95 3.60
CA VAL A 12 5.05 9.48 3.15
C VAL A 12 5.10 7.96 3.07
N GLU A 13 4.53 7.23 4.04
CA GLU A 13 4.44 5.76 3.96
C GLU A 13 3.65 5.33 2.74
N TRP A 14 2.49 5.95 2.52
CA TRP A 14 1.63 5.65 1.39
C TRP A 14 2.35 5.88 0.06
N ARG A 15 2.94 7.06 -0.15
CA ARG A 15 3.67 7.38 -1.38
C ARG A 15 4.86 6.46 -1.62
N THR A 16 5.61 6.13 -0.56
CA THR A 16 6.74 5.20 -0.65
C THR A 16 6.28 3.82 -1.09
N CYS A 17 5.19 3.31 -0.50
CA CYS A 17 4.62 2.03 -0.88
C CYS A 17 4.06 2.06 -2.31
N THR A 18 3.32 3.11 -2.68
CA THR A 18 2.82 3.31 -4.05
C THR A 18 3.96 3.26 -5.05
N GLN A 19 5.05 4.01 -4.83
CA GLN A 19 6.18 4.04 -5.74
C GLN A 19 6.88 2.69 -5.84
N ALA A 20 7.14 2.03 -4.70
CA ALA A 20 7.73 0.70 -4.68
C ALA A 20 6.90 -0.33 -5.46
N PHE A 21 5.58 -0.30 -5.29
CA PHE A 21 4.67 -1.18 -6.02
C PHE A 21 4.58 -0.84 -7.51
N LYS A 22 4.59 0.44 -7.89
CA LYS A 22 4.65 0.84 -9.29
C LYS A 22 5.89 0.27 -9.97
N ASP A 23 7.06 0.48 -9.37
CA ASP A 23 8.33 0.02 -9.92
C ASP A 23 8.37 -1.52 -9.99
N PHE A 24 7.89 -2.19 -8.93
CA PHE A 24 7.81 -3.63 -8.89
C PHE A 24 6.89 -4.21 -9.98
N VAL A 25 5.68 -3.67 -10.16
CA VAL A 25 4.73 -4.12 -11.19
C VAL A 25 5.20 -3.72 -12.59
N CYS A 26 5.86 -2.58 -12.75
CA CYS A 26 6.44 -2.17 -14.03
C CYS A 26 7.54 -3.15 -14.48
N HIS A 27 8.38 -3.62 -13.54
CA HIS A 27 9.46 -4.54 -13.83
C HIS A 27 8.99 -6.00 -14.01
N ASN A 28 8.08 -6.46 -13.15
CA ASN A 28 7.68 -7.88 -13.07
C ASN A 28 6.34 -8.20 -13.75
N GLY A 29 5.59 -7.17 -14.14
CA GLY A 29 4.21 -7.30 -14.61
C GLY A 29 3.18 -7.43 -13.48
N PRO A 30 1.92 -7.75 -13.84
CA PRO A 30 0.84 -7.95 -12.88
C PRO A 30 1.23 -8.92 -11.76
N THR A 31 0.99 -8.51 -10.51
CA THR A 31 1.47 -9.22 -9.32
C THR A 31 0.32 -9.57 -8.38
N ALA A 32 0.29 -10.81 -7.87
CA ALA A 32 -0.66 -11.20 -6.83
C ALA A 32 -0.48 -10.34 -5.58
N PHE A 33 -1.57 -9.81 -5.05
CA PHE A 33 -1.56 -8.85 -3.97
C PHE A 33 -2.68 -9.14 -2.96
N THR A 34 -2.31 -9.12 -1.68
CA THR A 34 -3.24 -9.35 -0.58
C THR A 34 -3.15 -8.21 0.41
N PHE A 35 -4.30 -7.69 0.81
CA PHE A 35 -4.38 -6.64 1.82
C PHE A 35 -5.60 -6.80 2.69
N GLU A 36 -5.54 -6.21 3.87
CA GLU A 36 -6.67 -6.06 4.75
C GLU A 36 -7.20 -4.64 4.70
N MET A 37 -8.51 -4.53 4.62
CA MET A 37 -9.20 -3.25 4.66
C MET A 37 -10.36 -3.25 5.65
N ARG A 38 -10.68 -2.04 6.11
CA ARG A 38 -11.86 -1.72 6.90
C ARG A 38 -12.63 -0.61 6.19
N PRO A 39 -13.75 -0.94 5.53
CA PRO A 39 -14.60 0.05 4.89
C PRO A 39 -15.17 1.04 5.90
N SER A 40 -15.31 2.30 5.50
CA SER A 40 -15.87 3.37 6.33
C SER A 40 -17.32 3.11 6.77
N HIS A 41 -18.12 2.45 5.93
CA HIS A 41 -19.52 2.11 6.24
C HIS A 41 -19.67 0.91 7.19
N ALA A 42 -18.61 0.14 7.41
CA ALA A 42 -18.60 -1.03 8.28
C ALA A 42 -17.30 -1.09 9.11
N PRO A 43 -17.07 -0.11 10.00
CA PRO A 43 -15.78 0.04 10.70
C PRO A 43 -15.48 -1.09 11.70
N HIS A 44 -16.48 -1.89 12.07
CA HIS A 44 -16.34 -3.05 12.94
C HIS A 44 -15.91 -4.32 12.19
N LEU A 45 -15.89 -4.29 10.85
CA LEU A 45 -15.50 -5.42 10.01
C LEU A 45 -14.13 -5.18 9.40
N THR A 46 -13.34 -6.25 9.33
CA THR A 46 -12.05 -6.29 8.62
C THR A 46 -12.15 -7.36 7.56
N TYR A 47 -11.79 -7.01 6.33
CA TYR A 47 -11.85 -7.89 5.18
C TYR A 47 -10.43 -8.15 4.70
N THR A 48 -10.10 -9.40 4.41
CA THR A 48 -8.94 -9.74 3.60
C THR A 48 -9.37 -9.74 2.14
N VAL A 49 -8.69 -8.96 1.31
CA VAL A 49 -8.92 -8.86 -0.11
C VAL A 49 -7.71 -9.42 -0.83
N GLU A 50 -7.97 -10.36 -1.72
CA GLU A 50 -6.99 -10.93 -2.63
C GLU A 50 -7.29 -10.41 -4.04
N GLY A 51 -6.24 -10.02 -4.76
CA GLY A 51 -6.37 -9.49 -6.10
C GLY A 51 -5.06 -9.49 -6.86
N MET A 52 -5.10 -8.87 -8.03
CA MET A 52 -3.94 -8.66 -8.87
C MET A 52 -3.63 -7.16 -8.91
N LEU A 53 -2.44 -6.79 -8.46
CA LEU A 53 -1.93 -5.44 -8.61
C LEU A 53 -1.43 -5.24 -10.04
N THR A 54 -1.91 -4.19 -10.68
CA THR A 54 -1.68 -3.87 -12.09
C THR A 54 -1.35 -2.39 -12.24
N LEU A 55 -0.70 -2.03 -13.35
CA LEU A 55 -0.38 -0.66 -13.69
C LEU A 55 -1.14 -0.26 -14.96
N GLU A 56 -2.00 0.74 -14.86
CA GLU A 56 -2.78 1.28 -15.98
C GLU A 56 -2.46 2.77 -16.12
N HIS A 57 -1.82 3.18 -17.22
CA HIS A 57 -1.41 4.57 -17.45
C HIS A 57 -0.63 5.18 -16.26
N ASP A 58 0.32 4.43 -15.69
CA ASP A 58 1.07 4.79 -14.48
C ASP A 58 0.23 4.89 -13.18
N ALA A 59 -1.04 4.49 -13.18
CA ALA A 59 -1.83 4.36 -11.95
C ALA A 59 -1.87 2.91 -11.47
N LEU A 60 -1.63 2.68 -10.17
CA LEU A 60 -1.84 1.37 -9.57
C LEU A 60 -3.34 1.06 -9.47
N LYS A 61 -3.69 -0.15 -9.86
CA LYS A 61 -5.05 -0.69 -9.80
C LYS A 61 -5.03 -2.08 -9.21
N ILE A 62 -6.05 -2.42 -8.41
CA ILE A 62 -6.23 -3.78 -7.90
C ILE A 62 -7.42 -4.42 -8.60
N ARG A 63 -7.18 -5.49 -9.35
CA ARG A 63 -8.24 -6.28 -9.98
C ARG A 63 -8.63 -7.42 -9.04
N THR A 64 -9.89 -7.49 -8.65
CA THR A 64 -10.45 -8.52 -7.75
C THR A 64 -11.52 -9.29 -8.51
N GLY A 65 -11.17 -10.42 -9.13
CA GLY A 65 -12.07 -11.12 -10.06
C GLY A 65 -12.13 -10.47 -11.45
N GLU A 66 -13.08 -10.89 -12.29
CA GLU A 66 -13.12 -10.50 -13.71
C GLU A 66 -13.55 -9.03 -13.93
N ASP A 67 -14.53 -8.54 -13.17
CA ASP A 67 -15.20 -7.25 -13.41
C ASP A 67 -14.94 -6.17 -12.35
N HIS A 68 -14.26 -6.49 -11.25
CA HIS A 68 -14.02 -5.50 -10.19
C HIS A 68 -12.58 -4.98 -10.24
N CYS A 69 -12.46 -3.66 -10.40
CA CYS A 69 -11.20 -2.93 -10.35
C CYS A 69 -11.30 -1.83 -9.30
N LEU A 70 -10.37 -1.84 -8.35
CA LEU A 70 -10.26 -0.87 -7.28
C LEU A 70 -9.12 0.10 -7.59
N ASP A 71 -9.38 1.38 -7.41
CA ASP A 71 -8.35 2.41 -7.51
C ASP A 71 -7.47 2.40 -6.26
N TRP A 72 -6.15 2.27 -6.45
CA TRP A 72 -5.20 2.22 -5.35
C TRP A 72 -5.29 3.45 -4.43
N GLU A 73 -5.33 4.66 -4.99
CA GLU A 73 -5.29 5.90 -4.21
C GLU A 73 -6.54 6.06 -3.33
N ASN A 74 -7.69 5.57 -3.80
CA ASN A 74 -8.93 5.58 -3.03
C ASN A 74 -8.90 4.62 -1.83
N LEU A 75 -7.98 3.66 -1.79
CA LEU A 75 -7.88 2.67 -0.72
C LEU A 75 -7.03 3.13 0.47
N ARG A 76 -6.26 4.22 0.35
CA ARG A 76 -5.33 4.69 1.40
C ARG A 76 -5.96 4.75 2.79
N THR A 77 -7.19 5.24 2.89
CA THR A 77 -7.90 5.43 4.17
C THR A 77 -8.52 4.14 4.70
N SER A 78 -8.74 3.15 3.84
CA SER A 78 -9.41 1.89 4.19
C SER A 78 -8.44 0.75 4.44
N ILE A 79 -7.23 0.78 3.87
CA ILE A 79 -6.22 -0.27 4.07
C ILE A 79 -5.64 -0.17 5.48
N ILE A 80 -5.63 -1.31 6.18
CA ILE A 80 -5.02 -1.49 7.50
C ILE A 80 -3.60 -2.02 7.37
N ARG A 81 -3.43 -3.01 6.49
CA ARG A 81 -2.15 -3.64 6.18
C ARG A 81 -2.20 -4.29 4.82
N PHE A 82 -1.09 -4.29 4.11
CA PHE A 82 -0.87 -5.16 2.96
C PHE A 82 0.19 -6.21 3.30
N HIS A 83 0.16 -7.33 2.61
CA HIS A 83 1.22 -8.33 2.65
C HIS A 83 2.27 -7.96 1.62
N MET A 84 3.37 -7.37 2.09
CA MET A 84 4.49 -7.04 1.22
C MET A 84 5.09 -8.32 0.62
N PRO A 85 5.35 -8.38 -0.70
CA PRO A 85 6.22 -9.38 -1.27
C PRO A 85 7.59 -9.30 -0.58
N ARG A 86 8.10 -10.41 -0.06
CA ARG A 86 9.43 -10.46 0.60
C ARG A 86 10.55 -10.87 -0.35
N ASN A 87 10.30 -10.81 -1.66
CA ASN A 87 11.33 -11.10 -2.65
C ASN A 87 12.32 -9.93 -2.75
N GLN A 88 13.53 -10.21 -3.23
CA GLN A 88 14.61 -9.24 -3.27
C GLN A 88 14.28 -8.02 -4.16
N ASP A 89 13.58 -8.25 -5.27
CA ASP A 89 13.25 -7.19 -6.23
C ASP A 89 12.30 -6.15 -5.60
N PHE A 90 11.32 -6.61 -4.81
CA PHE A 90 10.43 -5.70 -4.08
C PHE A 90 11.17 -4.93 -2.99
N LEU A 91 12.05 -5.60 -2.23
CA LEU A 91 12.83 -4.94 -1.19
C LEU A 91 13.72 -3.84 -1.78
N GLN A 92 14.34 -4.10 -2.92
CA GLN A 92 15.14 -3.11 -3.63
C GLN A 92 14.30 -1.94 -4.14
N ALA A 93 13.12 -2.20 -4.71
CA ALA A 93 12.19 -1.15 -5.13
C ALA A 93 11.72 -0.29 -3.95
N PHE A 94 11.46 -0.92 -2.80
CA PHE A 94 11.05 -0.23 -1.58
C PHE A 94 12.17 0.65 -1.01
N GLU A 95 13.41 0.15 -0.96
CA GLU A 95 14.56 0.93 -0.52
C GLU A 95 14.83 2.13 -1.44
N ALA A 96 14.73 1.95 -2.76
CA ALA A 96 14.86 3.03 -3.72
C ALA A 96 13.76 4.10 -3.55
N ALA A 97 12.50 3.68 -3.39
CA ALA A 97 11.38 4.59 -3.12
C ALA A 97 11.57 5.33 -1.79
N ARG A 98 12.02 4.64 -0.73
CA ARG A 98 12.27 5.27 0.57
C ARG A 98 13.41 6.28 0.48
N ALA A 99 14.48 5.99 -0.28
CA ALA A 99 15.57 6.93 -0.51
C ALA A 99 15.08 8.20 -1.24
N GLN A 100 14.18 8.05 -2.21
CA GLN A 100 13.55 9.17 -2.91
C GLN A 100 12.75 10.09 -1.97
N PHE A 101 12.08 9.54 -0.96
CA PHE A 101 11.30 10.30 0.03
C PHE A 101 12.01 10.46 1.39
N SER A 102 13.34 10.30 1.43
CA SER A 102 14.12 10.22 2.68
C SER A 102 13.94 11.41 3.62
N ALA A 103 13.84 12.64 3.09
CA ALA A 103 13.64 13.84 3.90
C ALA A 103 12.28 13.83 4.62
N GLU A 104 11.22 13.42 3.94
CA GLU A 104 9.88 13.30 4.53
C GLU A 104 9.81 12.12 5.50
N TRP A 105 10.54 11.05 5.20
CA TRP A 105 10.62 9.87 6.05
C TRP A 105 11.31 10.19 7.38
N ALA A 106 12.40 10.96 7.34
CA ALA A 106 13.09 11.43 8.54
C ALA A 106 12.17 12.29 9.43
N LEU A 107 11.39 13.19 8.83
CA LEU A 107 10.40 14.00 9.55
C LEU A 107 9.30 13.15 10.21
N LEU A 108 8.88 12.06 9.56
CA LEU A 108 7.92 11.12 10.16
C LEU A 108 8.54 10.43 11.39
N GLU A 109 9.76 9.92 11.27
CA GLU A 109 10.47 9.22 12.36
C GLU A 109 10.70 10.14 13.58
N GLU A 110 11.02 11.42 13.35
CA GLU A 110 11.13 12.43 14.42
C GLU A 110 9.79 12.70 15.11
N THR A 111 8.69 12.71 14.35
CA THR A 111 7.34 12.96 14.90
C THR A 111 6.80 11.78 15.69
N GLU A 112 7.12 10.54 15.28
CA GLU A 112 6.71 9.32 15.99
C GLU A 112 7.57 9.02 17.23
N SER A 113 8.76 9.63 17.32
CA SER A 113 9.69 9.48 18.46
C SER A 113 9.42 10.47 19.61
N LEU A 114 8.43 11.37 19.46
CA LEU A 114 8.01 12.39 20.43
C LEU A 114 6.70 11.99 21.13
#